data_AF-A0A9D7LF44-F1
#
_entry.id   AF-A0A9D7LF44-F1
#
_cell.length_a   1.000
_cell.length_b   1.000
_cell.length_c   1.000
_cell.angle_alpha   90.00
_cell.angle_beta   90.00
_cell.angle_gamma   90.00
#
_symmetry.space_group_name_H-M   'P 1'
#
loop_
_entity.id
_entity.type
_entity.pdbx_description
1 polymer ?
#
loop_
_entity_poly.entity_id
_entity_poly.type
_entity_poly.pdbx_seq_one_letter_code
_entity_poly.pdbx_strand_id
1 'polypeptide(L)' 'MNPLLLIVILILLFGGGGFYIGGPAYGGGGLGLILLICLVVYLFGGFRTRR' A
#
# COMPACT_ATOMS: atom_id res chain seq x y z
N MET A 1 -9.56 9.76 11.97
CA MET A 1 -8.79 9.59 10.71
C MET A 1 -9.66 8.80 9.75
N ASN A 2 -10.03 9.37 8.61
CA ASN A 2 -10.98 8.73 7.70
C ASN A 2 -10.25 7.64 6.88
N PRO A 3 -10.60 6.35 7.00
CA PRO A 3 -9.88 5.26 6.33
C PRO A 3 -9.90 5.40 4.81
N LEU A 4 -10.99 5.97 4.27
CA LEU A 4 -11.10 6.37 2.86
C LEU A 4 -9.98 7.32 2.42
N LEU A 5 -9.67 8.33 3.23
CA LEU A 5 -8.67 9.34 2.91
C LEU A 5 -7.26 8.73 2.94
N LEU A 6 -7.02 7.82 3.88
CA LEU A 6 -5.77 7.05 3.98
C LEU A 6 -5.55 6.17 2.74
N ILE A 7 -6.59 5.48 2.26
CA ILE A 7 -6.52 4.65 1.05
C ILE A 7 -6.22 5.51 -0.19
N VAL A 8 -6.87 6.67 -0.34
CA VAL A 8 -6.63 7.59 -1.48
C VAL A 8 -5.20 8.10 -1.49
N ILE A 9 -4.66 8.48 -0.32
CA ILE A 9 -3.26 8.92 -0.21
C ILE A 9 -2.31 7.82 -0.67
N LEU A 10 -2.55 6.57 -0.26
CA LEU A 10 -1.68 5.45 -0.63
C LEU A 10 -1.75 5.11 -2.11
N ILE A 11 -2.92 5.24 -2.74
CA ILE A 11 -3.06 5.07 -4.19
C ILE A 11 -2.35 6.20 -4.94
N LEU A 12 -2.39 7.45 -4.46
CA LEU A 12 -1.62 8.55 -5.05
C LEU A 12 -0.12 8.37 -4.86
N LEU A 13 0.32 7.97 -3.66
CA LEU A 13 1.74 7.84 -3.32
C LEU A 13 2.41 6.63 -3.98
N PHE A 14 1.67 5.51 -4.07
CA PHE A 14 2.21 4.21 -4.48
C PHE A 14 1.54 3.63 -5.73
N GLY A 15 0.59 4.33 -6.35
CA GLY A 15 -0.20 3.82 -7.48
C GLY A 15 -0.13 4.65 -8.77
N GLY A 16 0.66 5.73 -8.81
CA GLY A 16 0.86 6.52 -10.01
C GLY A 16 1.79 5.82 -11.02
N GLY A 17 1.23 5.29 -12.10
CA GLY A 17 1.86 5.09 -13.43
C GLY A 17 3.05 4.13 -13.59
N GLY A 18 3.82 3.84 -12.55
CA GLY A 18 5.04 3.03 -12.64
C GLY A 18 5.24 2.04 -11.49
N PHE A 19 4.53 2.19 -10.37
CA PHE A 19 4.62 1.26 -9.25
C PHE A 19 4.01 -0.13 -9.55
N TYR A 20 2.99 -0.19 -10.40
CA TYR A 20 2.32 -1.44 -10.76
C TYR A 20 3.03 -2.25 -11.87
N ILE A 21 3.85 -1.60 -12.71
CA ILE A 21 4.42 -2.20 -13.93
C ILE A 21 5.85 -1.68 -14.21
N GLY A 22 6.74 -1.73 -13.20
CA GLY A 22 8.19 -1.64 -13.42
C GLY A 22 8.80 -0.26 -13.70
N GLY A 23 8.58 0.76 -12.86
CA GLY A 23 9.46 1.95 -12.77
C GLY A 23 9.03 3.00 -11.73
N PRO A 24 9.93 3.68 -11.00
CA PRO A 24 11.26 4.09 -11.44
C PRO A 24 12.38 3.30 -10.75
N ALA A 25 12.97 2.40 -11.53
CA ALA A 25 14.28 1.78 -11.43
C ALA A 25 14.68 0.98 -10.16
N TYR A 26 14.70 1.52 -8.94
CA TYR A 26 15.17 0.75 -7.77
C TYR A 26 14.50 1.22 -6.47
N GLY A 27 13.65 0.37 -5.89
CA GLY A 27 13.15 0.50 -4.50
C GLY A 27 11.73 1.03 -4.33
N GLY A 28 11.24 1.90 -5.22
CA GLY A 28 9.89 2.48 -5.09
C GLY A 28 8.77 1.47 -5.35
N GLY A 29 8.72 0.92 -6.58
CA GLY A 29 7.61 0.08 -7.06
C GLY A 29 7.29 -1.13 -6.18
N GLY A 30 8.31 -1.95 -5.88
CA GLY A 30 8.12 -3.19 -5.12
C GLY A 30 7.73 -2.95 -3.66
N LEU A 31 8.42 -2.03 -2.95
CA LEU A 31 8.11 -1.76 -1.54
C LEU A 31 6.76 -1.06 -1.38
N GLY A 32 6.40 -0.16 -2.29
CA GLY A 32 5.09 0.52 -2.26
C GLY A 32 3.94 -0.49 -2.38
N LEU A 33 4.06 -1.45 -3.29
CA LEU A 33 3.08 -2.53 -3.44
C LEU A 33 2.99 -3.42 -2.19
N ILE A 34 4.13 -3.82 -1.63
CA ILE A 34 4.16 -4.66 -0.42
C ILE A 34 3.45 -3.95 0.74
N LEU A 35 3.74 -2.66 0.96
CA LEU A 35 3.10 -1.88 2.01
C LEU A 35 1.59 -1.72 1.79
N LEU A 36 1.17 -1.49 0.54
CA LEU A 36 -0.24 -1.41 0.18
C LEU A 36 -0.96 -2.73 0.46
N ILE A 37 -0.36 -3.87 0.10
CA ILE A 37 -0.91 -5.20 0.38
C ILE A 37 -1.01 -5.44 1.89
N CYS A 38 0.06 -5.15 2.66
CA CYS A 38 0.04 -5.31 4.12
C CYS A 38 -1.06 -4.46 4.77
N LEU A 39 -1.29 -3.24 4.28
CA LEU A 39 -2.35 -2.39 4.78
C LEU A 39 -3.74 -2.96 4.47
N VAL A 40 -3.97 -3.42 3.24
CA VAL A 40 -5.26 -4.05 2.87
C VAL A 40 -5.52 -5.24 3.79
N VAL A 41 -4.52 -6.11 4.00
CA VAL A 41 -4.63 -7.24 4.93
C VAL A 41 -4.95 -6.78 6.35
N TYR A 42 -4.27 -5.74 6.85
CA TYR A 42 -4.54 -5.16 8.17
C TYR A 42 -5.98 -4.62 8.30
N LEU A 43 -6.48 -3.90 7.30
CA LEU A 43 -7.83 -3.33 7.29
C LEU A 43 -8.93 -4.39 7.28
N PHE A 44 -8.72 -5.50 6.56
CA PHE A 44 -9.64 -6.65 6.56
C PHE A 44 -9.48 -7.58 7.78
N GLY A 45 -8.73 -7.16 8.80
CA GLY A 45 -8.62 -7.85 10.08
C GLY A 45 -7.46 -8.83 10.21
N GLY A 46 -6.54 -8.84 9.25
CA GLY A 46 -5.24 -9.50 9.36
C GLY A 46 -4.26 -8.76 10.27
N PHE A 47 -3.16 -9.44 10.64
CA PHE A 47 -2.15 -8.99 11.63
C PHE A 47 -2.67 -8.68 13.05
N ARG A 48 -3.90 -9.08 13.41
CA ARG A 48 -4.37 -9.02 14.80
C ARG A 48 -3.59 -10.05 15.63
N THR A 49 -2.70 -9.57 16.49
CA THR A 49 -2.09 -10.42 17.52
C THR A 49 -3.19 -10.86 18.49
N ARG A 50 -3.42 -12.18 18.59
CA ARG A 50 -4.27 -12.73 19.65
C ARG A 50 -3.43 -12.75 20.93
N ARG A 51 -3.68 -11.78 21.81
CA ARG A 51 -3.48 -11.96 23.24
C ARG A 51 -4.81 -12.36 23.88
#